data_AF-A0A6N1C8B6-F1
#
_entry.id   AF-A0A6N1C8B6-F1
#
_cell.length_a   1.000
_cell.length_b   1.000
_cell.length_c   1.000
_cell.angle_alpha   90.00
_cell.angle_beta   90.00
_cell.angle_gamma   90.00
#
_symmetry.space_group_name_H-M   'P 1'
#
loop_
_entity.id
_entity.type
_entity.pdbx_description
1 polymer ?
#
loop_
_entity_poly.entity_id
_entity_poly.type
_entity_poly.pdbx_seq_one_letter_code
_entity_poly.pdbx_strand_id
1 'polypeptide(L)'
;MAFPKAGPGAHHLSPIGSGCSLEIHTAIQRAVTEQFQSEDLYDAAEESIDRETFDLLSKSRHLKHLIDFAPVTTATLPTIDAPAHINSTTVSAQLETLQKNLSNTGMKIFRRTVARFSSNSIVTQIYIPGLERFNIIRNGRLVVPQYVLRG
;
A
#
# COMPACT_ATOMS: atom_id res chain seq x y z
N MET A 1 -14.90 -23.39 6.49
CA MET A 1 -13.51 -23.59 6.95
C MET A 1 -12.62 -23.35 5.75
N ALA A 2 -11.82 -22.28 5.76
CA ALA A 2 -10.81 -22.07 4.72
C ALA A 2 -9.64 -23.02 5.03
N PHE A 3 -9.42 -23.99 4.15
CA PHE A 3 -8.22 -24.82 4.21
C PHE A 3 -7.01 -23.93 3.93
N PRO A 4 -5.88 -24.08 4.63
CA PRO A 4 -4.66 -23.38 4.26
C PRO A 4 -4.30 -23.80 2.84
N LYS A 5 -4.39 -22.84 1.91
CA LYS A 5 -3.97 -23.02 0.53
C LYS A 5 -2.44 -23.17 0.53
N ALA A 6 -1.90 -23.94 -0.41
CA ALA A 6 -0.47 -24.21 -0.49
C ALA A 6 0.32 -22.89 -0.36
N GLY A 7 1.36 -22.89 0.49
CA GLY A 7 2.17 -21.71 0.75
C GLY A 7 2.76 -21.14 -0.54
N PRO A 8 3.20 -19.86 -0.53
CA PRO A 8 3.62 -19.15 -1.72
C PRO A 8 4.75 -19.92 -2.43
N GLY A 9 4.52 -20.23 -3.72
CA GLY A 9 5.52 -20.85 -4.59
C GLY A 9 6.74 -19.94 -4.83
N ALA A 10 7.73 -20.45 -5.57
CA ALA A 10 9.02 -19.78 -5.79
C ALA A 10 8.98 -18.48 -6.62
N HIS A 11 7.82 -18.13 -7.20
CA HIS A 11 7.65 -16.99 -8.10
C HIS A 11 6.79 -15.87 -7.53
N HIS A 12 6.53 -15.89 -6.21
CA HIS A 12 5.76 -14.85 -5.53
C HIS A 12 6.43 -13.48 -5.71
N LEU A 13 5.79 -12.56 -6.43
CA LEU A 13 6.28 -11.21 -6.69
C LEU A 13 6.03 -10.30 -5.48
N SER A 14 6.51 -10.75 -4.32
CA SER A 14 6.53 -10.11 -3.01
C SER A 14 5.16 -9.58 -2.51
N PRO A 15 4.58 -10.17 -1.46
CA PRO A 15 3.37 -9.66 -0.81
C PRO A 15 3.75 -8.45 0.06
N ILE A 16 4.06 -7.31 -0.55
CA ILE A 16 4.46 -6.13 0.20
C ILE A 16 3.21 -5.50 0.82
N GLY A 17 3.07 -5.69 2.13
CA GLY A 17 2.08 -4.95 2.90
C GLY A 17 2.49 -3.50 3.11
N SER A 18 1.50 -2.61 3.23
CA SER A 18 1.69 -1.18 3.39
C SER A 18 0.99 -0.67 4.65
N GLY A 19 1.49 0.41 5.21
CA GLY A 19 0.92 0.94 6.43
C GLY A 19 1.17 2.43 6.57
N CYS A 20 0.10 3.16 6.91
CA CYS A 20 0.18 4.58 7.21
C CYS A 20 -0.56 4.87 8.52
N SER A 21 0.05 5.72 9.33
CA SER A 21 -0.50 6.22 10.59
C SER A 21 0.30 7.45 11.00
N LEU A 22 -0.27 8.29 11.87
CA LEU A 22 0.49 9.34 12.55
C LEU A 22 1.53 8.74 13.52
N GLU A 23 1.32 7.49 13.95
CA GLU A 23 2.18 6.76 14.89
C GLU A 23 2.90 5.61 14.14
N ILE A 24 4.23 5.56 14.21
CA ILE A 24 5.01 4.64 13.37
C ILE A 24 4.75 3.17 13.70
N HIS A 25 4.59 2.81 14.98
CA HIS A 25 4.45 1.41 15.37
C HIS A 25 3.15 0.84 14.81
N THR A 26 2.09 1.65 14.80
CA THR A 26 0.82 1.35 14.14
C THR A 26 0.99 1.24 12.63
N ALA A 27 1.77 2.11 12.00
CA ALA A 27 2.04 2.02 10.56
C ALA A 27 2.80 0.72 10.22
N ILE A 28 3.85 0.39 10.98
CA ILE A 28 4.62 -0.85 10.82
C ILE A 28 3.74 -2.07 11.06
N GLN A 29 2.97 -2.10 12.15
CA GLN A 29 2.06 -3.20 12.46
C GLN A 29 1.05 -3.41 11.34
N ARG A 30 0.50 -2.34 10.75
CA ARG A 30 -0.41 -2.43 9.60
C ARG A 30 0.28 -2.99 8.36
N ALA A 31 1.50 -2.54 8.05
CA ALA A 31 2.27 -3.06 6.92
C ALA A 31 2.53 -4.57 7.07
N VAL A 32 2.97 -5.01 8.24
CA VAL A 32 3.21 -6.44 8.53
C VAL A 32 1.90 -7.23 8.51
N THR A 33 0.81 -6.69 9.05
CA THR A 33 -0.50 -7.36 9.04
C THR A 33 -1.04 -7.51 7.62
N GLU A 34 -0.91 -6.48 6.78
CA GLU A 34 -1.34 -6.53 5.37
C GLU A 34 -0.53 -7.57 4.58
N GLN A 35 0.77 -7.69 4.85
CA GLN A 35 1.60 -8.75 4.25
C GLN A 35 1.08 -10.14 4.61
N PHE A 36 0.86 -10.43 5.90
CA PHE A 36 0.33 -11.73 6.32
C PHE A 36 -1.06 -12.01 5.72
N GLN A 37 -1.93 -11.00 5.66
CA GLN A 37 -3.24 -11.13 5.01
C GLN A 37 -3.12 -11.42 3.51
N SER A 38 -2.16 -10.80 2.83
CA SER A 38 -1.89 -11.06 1.41
C SER A 38 -1.37 -12.48 1.19
N GLU A 39 -0.49 -12.97 2.07
CA GLU A 39 0.01 -14.35 2.04
C GLU A 39 -1.10 -15.38 2.30
N ASP A 40 -1.98 -15.13 3.27
CA ASP A 40 -3.10 -16.01 3.61
C ASP A 40 -4.15 -16.11 2.47
N LEU A 41 -4.30 -15.05 1.68
CA LEU A 41 -5.25 -14.98 0.57
C LEU A 41 -4.67 -15.49 -0.76
N TYR A 42 -3.35 -15.66 -0.84
CA TYR A 42 -2.66 -16.08 -2.05
C TYR A 42 -3.09 -17.48 -2.50
N ASP A 43 -3.38 -17.64 -3.79
CA ASP A 43 -3.74 -18.91 -4.36
C ASP A 43 -3.15 -19.17 -5.76
N ALA A 44 -3.53 -20.30 -6.35
CA ALA A 44 -2.99 -20.76 -7.63
C ALA A 44 -3.27 -19.77 -8.79
N ALA A 45 -4.35 -18.99 -8.69
CA ALA A 45 -4.65 -17.95 -9.67
C ALA A 45 -3.66 -16.79 -9.57
N GLU A 46 -3.39 -16.31 -8.34
CA GLU A 46 -2.35 -15.30 -8.10
C GLU A 46 -0.97 -15.82 -8.53
N GLU A 47 -0.63 -17.07 -8.22
CA GLU A 47 0.65 -17.67 -8.62
C GLU A 47 0.86 -17.72 -10.13
N SER A 48 -0.19 -18.03 -10.90
CA SER A 48 -0.08 -18.02 -12.36
C SER A 48 0.18 -16.62 -12.89
N ILE A 49 -0.49 -15.60 -12.33
CA ILE A 49 -0.31 -14.20 -12.72
C ILE A 49 1.09 -13.71 -12.36
N ASP A 50 1.57 -14.03 -11.16
CA ASP A 50 2.90 -13.66 -10.69
C ASP A 50 4.00 -14.29 -11.55
N ARG A 51 3.86 -15.56 -11.91
CA ARG A 51 4.80 -16.24 -12.81
C ARG A 51 4.86 -15.58 -14.18
N GLU A 52 3.72 -15.30 -14.81
CA GLU A 52 3.66 -14.61 -16.11
C GLU A 52 4.30 -13.20 -16.03
N THR A 53 4.03 -12.50 -14.94
CA THR A 53 4.58 -11.17 -14.68
C THR A 53 6.09 -11.23 -14.46
N PHE A 54 6.57 -12.19 -13.69
CA PHE A 54 8.00 -12.41 -13.44
C PHE A 54 8.74 -12.70 -14.76
N ASP A 55 8.20 -13.57 -15.61
CA ASP A 55 8.77 -13.89 -16.92
C ASP A 55 8.83 -12.68 -17.84
N LEU A 56 7.82 -11.80 -17.79
CA LEU A 56 7.81 -10.55 -18.56
C LEU A 56 8.85 -9.56 -18.04
N LEU A 57 8.91 -9.36 -16.72
CA LEU A 57 9.81 -8.39 -16.09
C LEU A 57 11.27 -8.81 -16.23
N SER A 58 11.58 -10.09 -16.03
CA SER A 58 12.94 -10.64 -16.13
C SER A 58 13.55 -10.50 -17.53
N LYS A 59 12.73 -10.57 -18.58
CA LYS A 59 13.17 -10.38 -19.98
C LYS A 59 13.37 -8.91 -20.36
N SER A 60 12.82 -7.98 -19.59
CA SER A 60 12.91 -6.55 -19.88
C SER A 60 14.19 -5.93 -19.31
N ARG A 61 15.02 -5.34 -20.18
CA ARG A 61 16.23 -4.63 -19.74
C ARG A 61 15.94 -3.49 -18.76
N HIS A 62 14.78 -2.84 -18.89
CA HIS A 62 14.38 -1.70 -18.06
C HIS A 62 13.60 -2.12 -16.82
N LEU A 63 12.72 -3.12 -16.94
CA LEU A 63 11.79 -3.49 -15.86
C LEU A 63 12.32 -4.60 -14.95
N LYS A 64 13.38 -5.32 -15.33
CA LYS A 64 13.98 -6.37 -14.48
C LYS A 64 14.37 -5.87 -13.09
N HIS A 65 14.68 -4.58 -12.96
CA HIS A 65 15.07 -3.96 -11.68
C HIS A 65 13.91 -3.86 -10.69
N LEU A 66 12.65 -4.03 -11.15
CA LEU A 66 11.48 -4.05 -10.27
C LEU A 66 11.34 -5.37 -9.50
N ILE A 67 12.03 -6.42 -9.94
CA ILE A 67 12.03 -7.75 -9.29
C ILE A 67 13.41 -8.14 -8.74
N ASP A 68 14.41 -7.27 -8.91
CA ASP A 68 15.76 -7.44 -8.38
C ASP A 68 15.93 -6.62 -7.09
N PHE A 69 15.77 -7.29 -5.96
CA PHE A 69 15.89 -6.68 -4.64
C PHE A 69 17.32 -6.76 -4.07
N ALA A 70 18.29 -7.32 -4.79
CA ALA A 70 19.68 -7.42 -4.30
C ALA A 70 20.29 -6.07 -3.88
N PRO A 71 20.01 -4.93 -4.55
CA PRO A 71 20.52 -3.64 -4.10
C PRO A 71 19.98 -3.22 -2.73
N VAL A 72 18.73 -3.59 -2.42
CA VAL A 72 18.04 -3.20 -1.18
C VAL A 72 18.54 -4.03 0.01
N THR A 73 18.82 -5.32 -0.19
CA THR A 73 19.31 -6.19 0.90
C THR A 73 20.71 -5.81 1.38
N THR A 74 21.49 -5.14 0.52
CA THR A 74 22.82 -4.60 0.86
C THR A 74 22.81 -3.12 1.27
N ALA A 75 21.65 -2.45 1.19
CA ALA A 75 21.57 -1.03 1.48
C ALA A 75 21.73 -0.78 2.98
N THR A 76 22.60 0.17 3.35
CA THR A 76 22.61 0.73 4.69
C THR A 76 21.44 1.69 4.82
N LEU A 77 20.38 1.26 5.50
CA LEU A 77 19.21 2.10 5.75
C LEU A 77 19.40 2.91 7.03
N PRO A 78 18.87 4.15 7.09
CA PRO A 78 18.90 4.93 8.32
C PRO A 78 18.12 4.22 9.41
N THR A 79 18.70 4.14 10.61
CA THR A 79 17.94 3.75 11.79
C THR A 79 16.91 4.83 12.07
N ILE A 80 15.64 4.44 12.16
CA ILE A 80 14.60 5.34 12.64
C ILE A 80 14.75 5.36 14.16
N ASP A 81 15.09 6.51 14.74
CA ASP A 81 15.01 6.71 16.18
C ASP A 81 13.59 6.33 16.63
N ALA A 82 13.47 5.54 17.70
CA ALA A 82 12.17 5.13 18.23
C ALA A 82 11.31 6.39 18.43
N PRO A 83 10.29 6.64 17.58
CA PRO A 83 9.58 7.89 17.67
C PRO A 83 8.81 7.89 18.97
N ALA A 84 8.86 9.03 19.65
CA ALA A 84 8.10 9.23 20.88
C ALA A 84 6.66 8.83 20.63
N HIS A 85 6.12 7.95 21.48
CA HIS A 85 4.71 7.61 21.43
C HIS A 85 3.92 8.90 21.46
N ILE A 86 3.13 9.13 20.42
CA ILE A 86 2.15 10.21 20.44
C ILE A 86 1.12 9.77 21.48
N ASN A 87 1.20 10.37 22.67
CA ASN A 87 0.25 10.14 23.76
C ASN A 87 -1.18 10.14 23.22
N SER A 88 -2.01 9.24 23.75
CA SER A 88 -3.44 9.04 23.43
C SER A 88 -4.14 10.31 22.93
N THR A 89 -4.08 10.53 21.61
CA THR A 89 -4.82 11.59 20.94
C THR A 89 -6.19 11.04 20.58
N THR A 90 -7.24 11.83 20.81
CA THR A 90 -8.58 11.44 20.35
C THR A 90 -8.60 11.37 18.83
N VAL A 91 -9.49 10.55 18.27
CA VAL A 91 -9.67 10.46 16.81
C VAL A 91 -9.92 11.85 16.19
N SER A 92 -10.68 12.71 16.88
CA SER A 92 -10.92 14.09 16.43
C SER A 92 -9.62 14.90 16.33
N ALA A 93 -8.75 14.85 17.34
CA ALA A 93 -7.46 15.55 17.33
C ALA A 93 -6.52 15.03 16.23
N GLN A 94 -6.56 13.72 15.96
CA GLN A 94 -5.82 13.12 14.86
C GLN A 94 -6.32 13.62 13.50
N LEU A 95 -7.64 13.71 13.31
CA LEU A 95 -8.25 14.25 12.09
C LEU A 95 -7.89 15.73 11.88
N GLU A 96 -7.91 16.54 12.93
CA GLU A 96 -7.49 17.95 12.89
C GLU A 96 -6.02 18.08 12.49
N THR A 97 -5.15 17.24 13.06
CA THR A 97 -3.72 17.21 12.70
C THR A 97 -3.53 16.87 11.22
N LEU A 98 -4.21 15.82 10.73
CA LEU A 98 -4.16 15.43 9.33
C LEU A 98 -4.67 16.53 8.40
N GLN A 99 -5.78 17.18 8.77
CA GLN A 99 -6.35 18.28 7.99
C GLN A 99 -5.43 19.49 7.95
N LYS A 100 -4.78 19.84 9.07
CA LYS A 100 -3.79 20.92 9.14
C LYS A 100 -2.58 20.61 8.26
N ASN A 101 -2.03 19.40 8.36
CA ASN A 101 -0.88 18.98 7.56
C ASN A 101 -1.17 19.06 6.06
N LEU A 102 -2.34 18.60 5.62
CA LEU A 102 -2.77 18.68 4.22
C LEU A 102 -3.05 20.12 3.76
N SER A 103 -3.59 20.97 4.64
CA SER A 103 -3.83 22.37 4.31
C SER A 103 -2.52 23.14 4.11
N ASN A 104 -1.49 22.81 4.89
CA ASN A 104 -0.15 23.41 4.76
C ASN A 104 0.53 23.07 3.41
N THR A 105 0.14 21.97 2.76
CA THR A 105 0.63 21.60 1.43
C THR A 105 -0.24 22.14 0.30
N GLY A 106 -1.27 22.96 0.60
CA GLY A 106 -2.21 23.50 -0.38
C GLY A 106 -3.21 22.46 -0.91
N MET A 107 -3.24 21.25 -0.34
CA MET A 107 -4.15 20.19 -0.75
C MET A 107 -5.53 20.37 -0.11
N LYS A 108 -6.57 19.97 -0.84
CA LYS A 108 -7.97 20.02 -0.37
C LYS A 108 -8.51 18.62 -0.13
N ILE A 109 -9.25 18.45 0.96
CA ILE A 109 -9.91 17.20 1.31
C ILE A 109 -11.39 17.29 0.93
N PHE A 110 -11.83 16.39 0.07
CA PHE A 110 -13.24 16.18 -0.24
C PHE A 110 -13.71 14.90 0.47
N ARG A 111 -14.89 14.97 1.07
CA ARG A 111 -15.51 13.82 1.73
C ARG A 111 -16.98 13.70 1.37
N ARG A 112 -17.46 12.48 1.22
CA ARG A 112 -18.90 12.18 1.13
C ARG A 112 -19.24 10.91 1.90
N THR A 113 -20.38 10.91 2.57
CA THR A 113 -20.94 9.67 3.13
C THR A 113 -21.56 8.86 2.01
N VAL A 114 -21.09 7.62 1.84
CA VAL A 114 -21.57 6.68 0.82
C VAL A 114 -22.76 5.89 1.34
N ALA A 115 -22.72 5.47 2.61
CA ALA A 115 -23.79 4.72 3.24
C ALA A 115 -23.85 5.01 4.74
N ARG A 116 -25.05 4.96 5.30
CA ARG A 116 -25.31 4.99 6.75
C ARG A 116 -26.19 3.80 7.08
N PHE A 117 -25.68 2.91 7.91
CA PHE A 117 -26.41 1.72 8.35
C PHE A 117 -27.13 2.02 9.66
N SER A 118 -28.24 1.32 9.91
CA SER A 118 -29.06 1.47 11.12
C SER A 118 -28.30 1.19 12.42
N SER A 119 -27.17 0.48 12.33
CA SER A 119 -26.29 0.09 13.44
C SER A 119 -25.21 1.12 13.79
N ASN A 120 -25.42 2.41 13.51
CA ASN A 120 -24.44 3.50 13.69
C ASN A 120 -23.14 3.36 12.86
N SER A 121 -23.11 2.46 11.87
CA SER A 121 -21.97 2.33 10.96
C SER A 121 -22.10 3.33 9.81
N ILE A 122 -21.01 4.03 9.49
CA ILE A 122 -20.95 5.03 8.42
C ILE A 122 -19.81 4.66 7.49
N VAL A 123 -20.09 4.61 6.19
CA VAL A 123 -19.06 4.49 5.16
C VAL A 123 -18.85 5.87 4.55
N THR A 124 -17.63 6.38 4.65
CA THR A 124 -17.24 7.67 4.08
C THR A 124 -16.17 7.46 3.03
N GLN A 125 -16.35 8.09 1.87
CA GLN A 125 -15.33 8.17 0.85
C GLN A 125 -14.58 9.49 1.02
N ILE A 126 -13.25 9.41 1.06
CA ILE A 126 -12.34 10.55 1.09
C ILE A 126 -11.63 10.65 -0.26
N TYR A 127 -11.50 11.87 -0.77
CA TYR A 127 -10.77 12.18 -2.00
C TYR A 127 -9.91 13.42 -1.79
N ILE A 128 -8.62 13.32 -2.09
CA ILE A 128 -7.66 14.41 -1.98
C ILE A 128 -6.99 14.54 -3.36
N PRO A 129 -7.36 15.54 -4.18
CA PRO A 129 -6.69 15.77 -5.46
C PRO A 129 -5.19 15.99 -5.26
N GLY A 130 -4.37 15.37 -6.11
CA GLY A 130 -2.91 15.43 -5.99
C GLY A 130 -2.30 14.37 -5.07
N LEU A 131 -3.10 13.65 -4.28
CA LEU A 131 -2.66 12.37 -3.72
C LEU A 131 -3.06 11.27 -4.71
N GLU A 132 -2.10 10.91 -5.54
CA GLU A 132 -2.24 9.90 -6.57
C GLU A 132 -2.65 8.55 -5.96
N ARG A 133 -3.58 7.87 -6.65
CA ARG A 133 -4.07 6.54 -6.28
C ARG A 133 -3.13 5.48 -6.82
N PHE A 134 -1.88 5.47 -6.37
CA PHE A 134 -0.89 4.52 -6.87
C PHE A 134 -1.25 3.06 -6.62
N ASN A 135 -2.13 2.79 -5.63
CA ASN A 135 -2.52 1.41 -5.26
C ASN A 135 -3.92 0.99 -5.74
N ILE A 136 -4.65 1.79 -6.54
CA ILE A 136 -5.85 1.26 -7.20
C ILE A 136 -5.44 0.57 -8.49
N ILE A 137 -4.97 -0.66 -8.34
CA ILE A 137 -5.01 -1.68 -9.39
C ILE A 137 -6.49 -1.88 -9.73
N ARG A 138 -6.96 -1.34 -10.85
CA ARG A 138 -8.09 -1.91 -11.57
C ARG A 138 -7.51 -2.73 -12.72
N ASN A 139 -7.60 -4.05 -12.62
CA ASN A 139 -7.25 -5.02 -13.66
C ASN A 139 -5.75 -5.09 -14.03
N GLY A 140 -4.85 -5.25 -13.05
CA GLY A 140 -3.47 -5.70 -13.30
C GLY A 140 -2.62 -4.79 -14.19
N ARG A 141 -2.84 -3.47 -14.19
CA ARG A 141 -2.01 -2.51 -14.95
C ARG A 141 -1.48 -1.39 -14.07
N LEU A 142 -0.15 -1.27 -14.03
CA LEU A 142 0.61 -0.15 -13.47
C LEU A 142 0.22 1.13 -14.21
N VAL A 143 -0.31 2.11 -13.48
CA VAL A 143 -0.59 3.46 -14.00
C VAL A 143 0.52 4.39 -13.53
N VAL A 144 1.64 4.39 -14.25
CA VAL A 144 2.57 5.52 -14.21
C VAL A 144 1.98 6.61 -15.13
N PRO A 145 1.87 7.88 -14.68
CA PRO A 145 1.37 8.95 -15.53
C PRO A 145 2.26 9.11 -16.78
N GLN A 146 1.66 8.90 -17.95
CA GLN A 146 2.32 9.05 -19.26
C GLN A 146 2.30 10.50 -19.74
N TYR A 147 3.45 10.97 -20.23
CA TYR A 147 3.58 11.97 -21.29
C TYR A 147 4.95 11.91 -22.03
N VAL A 148 6.03 11.41 -21.40
CA VAL A 148 7.41 11.56 -21.95
C VAL A 148 7.93 10.35 -22.74
N LEU A 149 7.08 9.56 -23.40
CA LEU A 149 7.53 8.47 -24.31
C LEU A 149 6.92 8.58 -25.71
N ARG A 150 6.92 9.79 -26.27
CA ARG A 150 7.10 9.98 -27.71
C ARG A 150 8.51 10.51 -27.95
N GLY A 151 9.39 9.57 -28.31
CA GLY A 151 10.78 9.74 -28.68
C GLY A 151 11.35 8.36 -28.96
#